data_AF-A0AAD5DBZ3-F1
#
_entry.id   AF-A0AAD5DBZ3-F1
#
_cell.length_a   1.000
_cell.length_b   1.000
_cell.length_c   1.000
_cell.angle_alpha   90.00
_cell.angle_beta   90.00
_cell.angle_gamma   90.00
#
_symmetry.space_group_name_H-M   'P 1'
#
loop_
_entity.id
_entity.type
_entity.pdbx_description
1 polymer ?
#
loop_
_entity_poly.entity_id
_entity_poly.type
_entity_poly.pdbx_seq_one_letter_code
_entity_poly.pdbx_strand_id
1 'polypeptide(L)'
;MHRYNAWLPPPVAAATTKEKQSFAAVVSSVKESYSTDDPESVYSTLKWISVIDLFIKAKSEVSLEDVAALVEFGLKVFNASQDKLYAQVRWGNVLVRLLNKFRKKLTLRVDWRPFYDTLVHTHFTRNTGPEGWRIRQRHFETVTSLVRSCRRFFPPGSAHEIWSEFRSLLENPWHNSAFEGSGFVRLFLPTNVDNEDFYSREWINECIFQWDSIPNCQFWNSQWAAIMARVIKNYKFKNWEDLLPELFSRFLNMFEVPVASGGGSYPFTIDVPRNTRFLFTNRSQTPAKAMAKSIVYLLKPGSLAQQHFDKLVNLLEQYYHPSNGGRWTYSLERLLFHLVYTFRKRLQREKENPDTNERIELCLGKSERESFVSTVLKLIDRGQYSKNEHLSETVAAATSILSYVEPSLVLPFLVSRFHMALETMTATHQLKTAVTSVAFSGRSLFYMSLSASSMETDDVNDADMFSDLLMISLTNALLGMDANDPPKTLATMQLIASIFSNMRTLDDSDNLSFMPAERFSEWLDEFLCRLFSLLQHLEPSSVLNEDVHSPATSGTFLVEDGPQYFCMLEILFGRLSRSLYNQAIKKVSKFVKTNILPGAIAE
;
A
#
# COMPACT_ATOMS: atom_id res chain seq x y z
N MET A 1 24.14 14.09 -4.11
CA MET A 1 23.04 15.06 -4.30
C MET A 1 21.71 14.33 -4.54
N HIS A 2 20.64 14.66 -3.81
CA HIS A 2 19.31 14.08 -4.05
C HIS A 2 18.79 14.49 -5.45
N ARG A 3 18.16 13.56 -6.20
CA ARG A 3 17.76 13.77 -7.61
C ARG A 3 16.92 15.05 -7.84
N TYR A 4 16.05 15.39 -6.89
CA TYR A 4 15.20 16.58 -6.98
C TYR A 4 15.92 17.89 -6.67
N ASN A 5 17.08 17.87 -6.00
CA ASN A 5 17.82 19.10 -5.72
C ASN A 5 18.34 19.75 -7.00
N ALA A 6 18.52 18.96 -8.07
CA ALA A 6 18.88 19.45 -9.40
C ALA A 6 17.77 20.30 -10.06
N TRP A 7 16.54 20.23 -9.55
CA TRP A 7 15.40 21.01 -10.05
C TRP A 7 15.13 22.26 -9.21
N LEU A 8 15.90 22.49 -8.15
CA LEU A 8 15.76 23.68 -7.32
C LEU A 8 16.37 24.89 -8.03
N PRO A 9 15.86 26.12 -7.75
CA PRO A 9 16.50 27.34 -8.21
C PRO A 9 17.99 27.35 -7.80
N PRO A 10 18.91 27.83 -8.66
CA PRO A 10 20.35 27.79 -8.42
C PRO A 10 20.82 28.22 -7.02
N PRO A 11 20.33 29.33 -6.42
CA PRO A 11 20.79 29.74 -5.08
C PRO A 11 20.38 28.73 -3.99
N VAL A 12 19.20 28.13 -4.12
CA VAL A 12 18.70 27.11 -3.19
C VAL A 12 19.51 25.82 -3.36
N ALA A 13 19.77 25.41 -4.61
CA ALA A 13 20.59 24.25 -4.91
C ALA A 13 22.01 24.38 -4.32
N ALA A 14 22.65 25.55 -4.44
CA ALA A 14 23.96 25.81 -3.84
C ALA A 14 23.94 25.68 -2.31
N ALA A 15 22.89 26.16 -1.64
CA ALA A 15 22.75 26.02 -0.20
C ALA A 15 22.65 24.55 0.26
N THR A 16 22.09 23.66 -0.58
CA THR A 16 21.96 22.24 -0.22
C THR A 16 23.31 21.53 -0.03
N THR A 17 24.40 22.05 -0.61
CA THR A 17 25.74 21.46 -0.46
C THR A 17 26.26 21.48 0.99
N LYS A 18 25.75 22.41 1.80
CA LYS A 18 26.13 22.56 3.22
C LYS A 18 25.30 21.67 4.16
N GLU A 19 24.27 20.99 3.68
CA GLU A 19 23.36 20.19 4.53
C GLU A 19 24.09 19.13 5.35
N LYS A 20 25.11 18.48 4.77
CA LYS A 20 25.90 17.46 5.47
C LYS A 20 26.61 18.05 6.70
N GLN A 21 27.23 19.21 6.55
CA GLN A 21 27.92 19.91 7.64
C GLN A 21 26.92 20.43 8.68
N SER A 22 25.80 20.99 8.23
CA SER A 22 24.72 21.45 9.12
C SER A 22 24.15 20.31 9.95
N PHE A 23 23.97 19.12 9.36
CA PHE A 23 23.49 17.95 10.08
C PHE A 23 24.51 17.48 11.13
N ALA A 24 25.80 17.43 10.80
CA ALA A 24 26.86 17.11 11.77
C ALA A 24 26.86 18.10 12.96
N ALA A 25 26.71 19.39 12.70
CA ALA A 25 26.60 20.42 13.74
C ALA A 25 25.37 20.21 14.64
N VAL A 26 24.23 19.81 14.06
CA VAL A 26 23.03 19.44 14.84
C VAL A 26 23.31 18.22 15.72
N VAL A 27 23.99 17.18 15.21
CA VAL A 27 24.35 16.00 15.99
C VAL A 27 25.25 16.36 17.19
N SER A 28 26.25 17.22 16.99
CA SER A 28 27.09 17.73 18.09
C SER A 28 26.27 18.51 19.11
N SER A 29 25.44 19.45 18.65
CA SER A 29 24.60 20.29 19.53
C SER A 29 23.59 19.47 20.34
N VAL A 30 23.07 18.39 19.76
CA VAL A 30 22.19 17.44 20.44
C VAL A 30 22.94 16.74 21.58
N LYS A 31 24.17 16.27 21.32
CA LYS A 31 25.01 15.59 22.33
C LYS A 31 25.39 16.54 23.46
N GLU A 32 25.78 17.78 23.14
CA GLU A 32 26.12 18.82 24.12
C GLU A 32 24.93 19.22 25.00
N SER A 33 23.71 19.16 24.47
CA SER A 33 22.50 19.52 25.22
C SER A 33 22.07 18.47 26.27
N TYR A 34 22.73 17.32 26.33
CA TYR A 34 22.42 16.23 27.24
C TYR A 34 23.56 16.01 28.24
N SER A 35 23.23 16.01 29.53
CA SER A 35 24.17 15.68 30.60
C SER A 35 23.71 14.42 31.32
N THR A 36 24.62 13.49 31.57
CA THR A 36 24.29 12.27 32.34
C THR A 36 23.99 12.57 33.80
N ASP A 37 24.49 13.69 34.32
CA ASP A 37 24.40 14.06 35.72
C ASP A 37 23.11 14.84 36.03
N ASP A 38 22.46 15.36 34.99
CA ASP A 38 21.18 16.07 35.09
C ASP A 38 20.07 15.27 34.39
N PRO A 39 19.20 14.57 35.14
CA PRO A 39 18.06 13.85 34.58
C PRO A 39 17.13 14.73 33.75
N GLU A 40 17.01 16.03 34.05
CA GLU A 40 16.13 16.96 33.33
C GLU A 40 16.69 17.40 31.97
N SER A 41 17.99 17.21 31.74
CA SER A 41 18.66 17.56 30.48
C SER A 41 18.04 16.88 29.25
N VAL A 42 17.34 15.74 29.43
CA VAL A 42 16.56 15.08 28.39
C VAL A 42 15.61 16.06 27.69
N TYR A 43 14.93 16.96 28.43
CA TYR A 43 13.98 17.91 27.85
C TYR A 43 14.66 18.95 26.96
N SER A 44 15.89 19.34 27.29
CA SER A 44 16.72 20.24 26.48
C SER A 44 17.04 19.68 25.10
N THR A 45 17.09 18.34 24.98
CA THR A 45 17.33 17.67 23.69
C THR A 45 16.10 17.70 22.76
N LEU A 46 14.89 17.85 23.30
CA LEU A 46 13.65 17.68 22.53
C LEU A 46 13.43 18.77 21.48
N LYS A 47 14.03 19.95 21.63
CA LYS A 47 13.96 21.03 20.63
C LYS A 47 14.56 20.60 19.29
N TRP A 48 15.62 19.78 19.32
CA TRP A 48 16.35 19.34 18.14
C TRP A 48 15.61 18.27 17.32
N ILE A 49 14.64 17.57 17.92
CA ILE A 49 13.82 16.55 17.25
C ILE A 49 13.11 17.12 16.02
N SER A 50 12.63 18.37 16.11
CA SER A 50 11.98 19.06 14.98
C SER A 50 12.96 19.33 13.84
N VAL A 51 14.19 19.74 14.16
CA VAL A 51 15.27 20.01 13.21
C VAL A 51 15.72 18.73 12.53
N ILE A 52 15.94 17.65 13.28
CA ILE A 52 16.29 16.33 12.73
C ILE A 52 15.20 15.85 11.77
N ASP A 53 13.92 15.99 12.14
CA ASP A 53 12.82 15.60 11.26
C ASP A 53 12.78 16.39 9.95
N LEU A 54 13.17 17.66 9.99
CA LEU A 54 13.26 18.50 8.79
C LEU A 54 14.29 17.94 7.79
N PHE A 55 15.48 17.54 8.25
CA PHE A 55 16.47 16.86 7.39
C PHE A 55 15.95 15.53 6.81
N ILE A 56 15.15 14.79 7.59
CA ILE A 56 14.54 13.54 7.12
C ILE A 56 13.56 13.82 5.99
N LYS A 57 12.63 14.76 6.21
CA LYS A 57 11.56 15.16 5.28
C LYS A 57 12.09 15.82 4.01
N ALA A 58 13.08 16.70 4.14
CA ALA A 58 13.77 17.35 3.03
C ALA A 58 14.59 16.38 2.18
N LYS A 59 14.74 15.12 2.62
CA LYS A 59 15.59 14.11 1.98
C LYS A 59 17.04 14.57 1.80
N SER A 60 17.49 15.39 2.75
CA SER A 60 18.83 15.97 2.76
C SER A 60 19.93 14.91 2.73
N GLU A 61 21.06 15.29 2.15
CA GLU A 61 22.24 14.43 2.06
C GLU A 61 23.04 14.53 3.36
N VAL A 62 23.06 13.44 4.12
CA VAL A 62 23.67 13.37 5.46
C VAL A 62 24.71 12.26 5.53
N SER A 63 25.72 12.42 6.40
CA SER A 63 26.71 11.37 6.64
C SER A 63 26.07 10.17 7.32
N LEU A 64 26.41 8.95 6.90
CA LEU A 64 25.91 7.73 7.56
C LEU A 64 26.49 7.55 8.95
N GLU A 65 27.73 8.00 9.18
CA GLU A 65 28.39 8.00 10.49
C GLU A 65 27.64 8.90 11.48
N ASP A 66 27.27 10.12 11.07
CA ASP A 66 26.50 11.05 11.90
C ASP A 66 25.11 10.49 12.21
N VAL A 67 24.46 9.84 11.23
CA VAL A 67 23.18 9.18 11.44
C VAL A 67 23.31 8.02 12.42
N ALA A 68 24.33 7.17 12.28
CA ALA A 68 24.59 6.06 13.21
C ALA A 68 24.83 6.59 14.63
N ALA A 69 25.70 7.59 14.78
CA ALA A 69 26.01 8.22 16.05
C ALA A 69 24.78 8.87 16.69
N LEU A 70 23.90 9.51 15.90
CA LEU A 70 22.64 10.08 16.39
C LEU A 70 21.65 8.99 16.83
N VAL A 71 21.57 7.88 16.10
CA VAL A 71 20.70 6.74 16.46
C VAL A 71 21.17 6.10 17.76
N GLU A 72 22.46 5.81 17.91
CA GLU A 72 23.04 5.27 19.14
C GLU A 72 22.83 6.20 20.33
N PHE A 73 23.12 7.50 20.14
CA PHE A 73 22.88 8.51 21.15
C PHE A 73 21.39 8.60 21.53
N GLY A 74 20.49 8.64 20.55
CA GLY A 74 19.06 8.72 20.81
C GLY A 74 18.52 7.47 21.50
N LEU A 75 19.07 6.28 21.21
CA LEU A 75 18.77 5.04 21.94
C LEU A 75 19.24 5.11 23.39
N LYS A 76 20.44 5.66 23.65
CA LYS A 76 20.94 5.90 25.00
C LYS A 76 20.03 6.86 25.77
N VAL A 77 19.64 7.98 25.18
CA VAL A 77 18.71 8.95 25.80
C VAL A 77 17.35 8.31 26.04
N PHE A 78 16.83 7.54 25.08
CA PHE A 78 15.57 6.81 25.22
C PHE A 78 15.59 5.85 26.42
N ASN A 79 16.66 5.07 26.56
CA ASN A 79 16.82 4.11 27.66
C ASN A 79 17.04 4.80 29.01
N ALA A 80 17.73 5.94 29.05
CA ALA A 80 17.92 6.72 30.28
C ALA A 80 16.62 7.41 30.76
N SER A 81 15.64 7.59 29.87
CA SER A 81 14.40 8.33 30.13
C SER A 81 13.24 7.45 30.62
N GLN A 82 13.50 6.40 31.41
CA GLN A 82 12.47 5.39 31.75
C GLN A 82 11.21 5.98 32.40
N ASP A 83 11.36 6.99 33.25
CA ASP A 83 10.24 7.63 33.95
C ASP A 83 9.66 8.84 33.20
N LYS A 84 10.11 9.09 31.96
CA LYS A 84 9.74 10.28 31.16
C LYS A 84 9.14 9.85 29.82
N LEU A 85 7.90 9.35 29.83
CA LEU A 85 7.35 8.71 28.62
C LEU A 85 7.15 9.73 27.49
N TYR A 86 6.87 11.00 27.81
CA TYR A 86 6.82 12.06 26.79
C TYR A 86 8.13 12.16 26.02
N ALA A 87 9.28 12.14 26.70
CA ALA A 87 10.59 12.20 26.05
C ALA A 87 10.85 10.93 25.22
N GLN A 88 10.54 9.75 25.77
CA GLN A 88 10.66 8.47 25.07
C GLN A 88 9.79 8.44 23.79
N VAL A 89 8.55 8.93 23.84
CA VAL A 89 7.67 9.04 22.66
C VAL A 89 8.31 9.93 21.59
N ARG A 90 8.83 11.10 21.98
CA ARG A 90 9.39 12.07 21.04
C ARG A 90 10.65 11.52 20.36
N TRP A 91 11.58 10.97 21.14
CA TRP A 91 12.82 10.35 20.64
C TRP A 91 12.54 9.09 19.82
N GLY A 92 11.72 8.18 20.35
CA GLY A 92 11.37 6.93 19.67
C GLY A 92 10.75 7.17 18.29
N ASN A 93 9.89 8.18 18.13
CA ASN A 93 9.31 8.52 16.83
C ASN A 93 10.34 9.04 15.81
N VAL A 94 11.34 9.81 16.24
CA VAL A 94 12.43 10.23 15.34
C VAL A 94 13.36 9.07 15.02
N LEU A 95 13.71 8.24 16.01
CA LEU A 95 14.53 7.05 15.79
C LEU A 95 13.88 6.07 14.80
N VAL A 96 12.58 5.82 14.93
CA VAL A 96 11.81 5.00 13.98
C VAL A 96 11.93 5.57 12.55
N ARG A 97 11.85 6.90 12.37
CA ARG A 97 11.98 7.54 11.06
C ARG A 97 13.40 7.42 10.51
N LEU A 98 14.42 7.68 11.32
CA LEU A 98 15.84 7.53 10.94
C LEU A 98 16.16 6.09 10.54
N LEU A 99 15.82 5.13 11.41
CA LEU A 99 16.04 3.71 11.17
C LEU A 99 15.31 3.26 9.90
N ASN A 100 14.03 3.59 9.71
CA ASN A 100 13.31 3.14 8.51
C ASN A 100 13.86 3.73 7.21
N LYS A 101 14.39 4.97 7.23
CA LYS A 101 15.03 5.61 6.08
C LYS A 101 16.41 5.01 5.78
N PHE A 102 17.23 4.79 6.80
CA PHE A 102 18.65 4.43 6.62
C PHE A 102 19.01 2.97 6.92
N ARG A 103 18.07 2.13 7.38
CA ARG A 103 18.35 0.76 7.88
C ARG A 103 19.15 -0.19 6.98
N LYS A 104 19.12 0.01 5.66
CA LYS A 104 19.87 -0.84 4.72
C LYS A 104 21.35 -0.48 4.66
N LYS A 105 21.70 0.75 5.08
CA LYS A 105 23.03 1.35 4.97
C LYS A 105 23.74 1.49 6.32
N LEU A 106 23.03 1.24 7.42
CA LEU A 106 23.56 1.32 8.77
C LEU A 106 24.05 -0.05 9.23
N THR A 107 25.13 -0.04 9.99
CA THR A 107 25.66 -1.17 10.75
C THR A 107 25.63 -0.79 12.22
N LEU A 108 24.69 -1.35 12.97
CA LEU A 108 24.46 -1.08 14.39
C LEU A 108 24.30 -2.41 15.12
N ARG A 109 24.57 -2.40 16.43
CA ARG A 109 24.20 -3.48 17.36
C ARG A 109 23.29 -2.91 18.42
N VAL A 110 22.13 -3.52 18.60
CA VAL A 110 21.11 -3.04 19.53
C VAL A 110 20.58 -4.21 20.34
N ASP A 111 20.68 -4.11 21.66
CA ASP A 111 20.16 -5.14 22.56
C ASP A 111 18.64 -5.06 22.67
N TRP A 112 17.99 -6.22 22.71
CA TRP A 112 16.54 -6.31 22.75
C TRP A 112 15.97 -6.15 24.17
N ARG A 113 16.73 -6.58 25.18
CA ARG A 113 16.31 -6.62 26.60
C ARG A 113 15.85 -5.27 27.14
N PRO A 114 16.57 -4.14 26.91
CA PRO A 114 16.13 -2.84 27.44
C PRO A 114 14.73 -2.41 26.97
N PHE A 115 14.36 -2.75 25.72
CA PHE A 115 13.01 -2.46 25.23
C PHE A 115 11.96 -3.36 25.88
N TYR A 116 12.29 -4.63 26.11
CA TYR A 116 11.40 -5.56 26.80
C TYR A 116 11.16 -5.09 28.24
N ASP A 117 12.23 -4.78 28.97
CA ASP A 117 12.15 -4.28 30.34
C ASP A 117 11.33 -2.98 30.40
N THR A 118 11.56 -2.05 29.47
CA THR A 118 10.76 -0.81 29.35
C THR A 118 9.28 -1.10 29.15
N LEU A 119 8.94 -2.05 28.26
CA LEU A 119 7.55 -2.45 28.03
C LEU A 119 6.94 -3.05 29.30
N VAL A 120 7.63 -4.00 29.94
CA VAL A 120 7.15 -4.69 31.14
C VAL A 120 6.94 -3.70 32.28
N HIS A 121 7.97 -2.92 32.62
CA HIS A 121 7.93 -1.94 33.70
C HIS A 121 6.83 -0.91 33.49
N THR A 122 6.69 -0.40 32.26
CA THR A 122 5.75 0.70 31.98
C THR A 122 4.33 0.24 31.73
N HIS A 123 4.11 -0.92 31.10
CA HIS A 123 2.78 -1.31 30.59
C HIS A 123 2.22 -2.60 31.18
N PHE A 124 3.06 -3.43 31.80
CA PHE A 124 2.63 -4.69 32.43
C PHE A 124 2.64 -4.64 33.96
N THR A 125 3.27 -3.64 34.58
CA THR A 125 3.13 -3.40 36.02
C THR A 125 1.83 -2.63 36.32
N ARG A 126 1.24 -2.88 37.50
CA ARG A 126 0.02 -2.17 37.98
C ARG A 126 0.25 -0.69 38.29
N ASN A 127 1.44 -0.14 38.03
CA ASN A 127 1.76 1.25 38.32
C ASN A 127 1.22 2.15 37.20
N THR A 128 0.10 2.82 37.45
CA THR A 128 -0.42 3.87 36.57
C THR A 128 0.24 5.19 36.96
N GLY A 129 1.44 5.44 36.44
CA GLY A 129 2.15 6.72 36.64
C GLY A 129 1.30 7.95 36.26
N PRO A 130 1.72 9.15 36.67
CA PRO A 130 0.90 10.37 36.60
C PRO A 130 0.62 10.89 35.17
N GLU A 131 1.31 10.36 34.15
CA GLU A 131 1.27 10.88 32.77
C GLU A 131 -0.04 10.58 32.00
N GLY A 132 -0.95 9.81 32.58
CA GLY A 132 -2.27 9.53 32.00
C GLY A 132 -2.27 8.53 30.84
N TRP A 133 -3.47 8.07 30.45
CA TRP A 133 -3.63 6.95 29.54
C TRP A 133 -3.22 7.25 28.08
N ARG A 134 -3.46 8.48 27.59
CA ARG A 134 -3.17 8.87 26.20
C ARG A 134 -1.67 8.82 25.89
N ILE A 135 -0.84 9.30 26.80
CA ILE A 135 0.62 9.29 26.64
C ILE A 135 1.13 7.85 26.71
N ARG A 136 0.63 7.02 27.63
CA ARG A 136 0.98 5.60 27.72
C ARG A 136 0.65 4.83 26.43
N GLN A 137 -0.53 5.05 25.84
CA GLN A 137 -0.87 4.42 24.56
C GLN A 137 0.12 4.82 23.45
N ARG A 138 0.40 6.12 23.30
CA ARG A 138 1.38 6.62 22.32
C ARG A 138 2.79 6.08 22.59
N HIS A 139 3.18 5.99 23.85
CA HIS A 139 4.45 5.42 24.28
C HIS A 139 4.57 3.97 23.85
N PHE A 140 3.57 3.16 24.17
CA PHE A 140 3.51 1.76 23.78
C PHE A 140 3.62 1.57 22.25
N GLU A 141 2.84 2.33 21.46
CA GLU A 141 2.91 2.30 20.00
C GLU A 141 4.29 2.72 19.46
N THR A 142 4.94 3.66 20.14
CA THR A 142 6.28 4.14 19.78
C THR A 142 7.33 3.07 20.07
N VAL A 143 7.33 2.47 21.27
CA VAL A 143 8.32 1.44 21.66
C VAL A 143 8.19 0.21 20.76
N THR A 144 6.97 -0.27 20.52
CA THR A 144 6.75 -1.42 19.63
C THR A 144 7.17 -1.14 18.18
N SER A 145 6.96 0.08 17.68
CA SER A 145 7.45 0.52 16.37
C SER A 145 9.00 0.60 16.32
N LEU A 146 9.60 1.08 17.41
CA LEU A 146 11.06 1.17 17.57
C LEU A 146 11.69 -0.22 17.57
N VAL A 147 11.18 -1.16 18.38
CA VAL A 147 11.63 -2.58 18.40
C VAL A 147 11.58 -3.18 17.00
N ARG A 148 10.47 -3.01 16.27
CA ARG A 148 10.33 -3.53 14.89
C ARG A 148 11.36 -2.94 13.92
N SER A 149 11.79 -1.70 14.16
CA SER A 149 12.81 -1.01 13.36
C SER A 149 14.23 -1.41 13.77
N CYS A 150 14.47 -1.67 15.06
CA CYS A 150 15.74 -2.09 15.63
C CYS A 150 16.06 -3.57 15.42
N ARG A 151 15.05 -4.43 15.26
CA ARG A 151 15.21 -5.89 15.20
C ARG A 151 16.21 -6.42 14.16
N ARG A 152 16.47 -5.68 13.08
CA ARG A 152 17.49 -6.06 12.08
C ARG A 152 18.92 -5.98 12.65
N PHE A 153 19.12 -5.21 13.71
CA PHE A 153 20.38 -4.90 14.36
C PHE A 153 20.59 -5.68 15.66
N PHE A 154 19.72 -6.66 15.95
CA PHE A 154 19.91 -7.53 17.12
C PHE A 154 21.12 -8.44 16.89
N PRO A 155 21.99 -8.61 17.90
CA PRO A 155 23.20 -9.39 17.76
C PRO A 155 22.91 -10.88 17.47
N PRO A 156 23.93 -11.64 17.00
CA PRO A 156 23.81 -13.09 16.89
C PRO A 156 23.51 -13.71 18.26
N GLY A 157 22.69 -14.77 18.28
CA GLY A 157 22.24 -15.43 19.50
C GLY A 157 20.95 -14.85 20.11
N SER A 158 20.58 -13.61 19.77
CA SER A 158 19.35 -12.99 20.29
C SER A 158 18.09 -13.78 19.95
N ALA A 159 18.01 -14.44 18.79
CA ALA A 159 16.84 -15.27 18.48
C ALA A 159 16.67 -16.44 19.45
N HIS A 160 17.77 -17.07 19.85
CA HIS A 160 17.76 -18.17 20.82
C HIS A 160 17.37 -17.66 22.21
N GLU A 161 17.96 -16.55 22.68
CA GLU A 161 17.61 -15.94 23.96
C GLU A 161 16.13 -15.56 24.04
N ILE A 162 15.61 -14.86 23.02
CA ILE A 162 14.22 -14.42 22.94
C ILE A 162 13.27 -15.62 22.93
N TRP A 163 13.60 -16.67 22.18
CA TRP A 163 12.79 -17.88 22.15
C TRP A 163 12.78 -18.55 23.52
N SER A 164 13.95 -18.76 24.13
CA SER A 164 14.07 -19.42 25.44
C SER A 164 13.34 -18.64 26.55
N GLU A 165 13.40 -17.30 26.54
CA GLU A 165 12.68 -16.47 27.51
C GLU A 165 11.15 -16.66 27.42
N PHE A 166 10.61 -16.61 26.19
CA PHE A 166 9.15 -16.62 26.00
C PHE A 166 8.55 -17.99 25.78
N ARG A 167 9.36 -19.03 25.54
CA ARG A 167 8.91 -20.41 25.33
C ARG A 167 8.15 -20.95 26.55
N SER A 168 8.63 -20.68 27.75
CA SER A 168 7.97 -21.09 29.00
C SER A 168 6.54 -20.57 29.11
N LEU A 169 6.26 -19.36 28.59
CA LEU A 169 4.93 -18.77 28.58
C LEU A 169 3.96 -19.51 27.64
N LEU A 170 4.49 -20.22 26.63
CA LEU A 170 3.73 -20.96 25.61
C LEU A 170 3.41 -22.41 26.01
N GLU A 171 4.01 -22.93 27.09
CA GLU A 171 3.87 -24.35 27.50
C GLU A 171 2.42 -24.73 27.83
N ASN A 172 1.63 -23.79 28.37
CA ASN A 172 0.20 -23.97 28.59
C ASN A 172 -0.61 -23.06 27.66
N PRO A 173 -1.07 -23.57 26.50
CA PRO A 173 -1.83 -22.81 25.52
C PRO A 173 -3.14 -22.21 26.06
N TRP A 174 -3.69 -22.78 27.13
CA TRP A 174 -4.95 -22.36 27.73
C TRP A 174 -4.80 -21.23 28.76
N HIS A 175 -3.56 -20.86 29.11
CA HIS A 175 -3.29 -19.79 30.05
C HIS A 175 -3.10 -18.44 29.35
N ASN A 176 -3.52 -17.35 30.00
CA ASN A 176 -3.42 -15.99 29.45
C ASN A 176 -1.98 -15.59 29.07
N SER A 177 -0.98 -16.16 29.75
CA SER A 177 0.44 -15.95 29.45
C SER A 177 0.82 -16.41 28.05
N ALA A 178 0.17 -17.42 27.49
CA ALA A 178 0.49 -17.91 26.15
C ALA A 178 0.22 -16.83 25.10
N PHE A 179 -0.91 -16.11 25.22
CA PHE A 179 -1.25 -15.02 24.32
C PHE A 179 -0.27 -13.84 24.43
N GLU A 180 0.22 -13.52 25.64
CA GLU A 180 1.26 -12.51 25.83
C GLU A 180 2.60 -12.97 25.25
N GLY A 181 3.01 -14.22 25.54
CA GLY A 181 4.22 -14.85 25.02
C GLY A 181 4.26 -14.83 23.50
N SER A 182 3.18 -15.26 22.83
CA SER A 182 3.09 -15.24 21.36
C SER A 182 3.19 -13.82 20.79
N GLY A 183 2.62 -12.82 21.48
CA GLY A 183 2.75 -11.40 21.14
C GLY A 183 4.20 -10.91 21.23
N PHE A 184 4.90 -11.25 22.31
CA PHE A 184 6.32 -10.90 22.50
C PHE A 184 7.23 -11.61 21.50
N VAL A 185 7.05 -12.91 21.26
CA VAL A 185 7.79 -13.65 20.22
C VAL A 185 7.58 -12.99 18.87
N ARG A 186 6.33 -12.65 18.50
CA ARG A 186 6.09 -11.93 17.23
C ARG A 186 6.82 -10.60 17.19
N LEU A 187 6.81 -9.82 18.27
CA LEU A 187 7.42 -8.49 18.31
C LEU A 187 8.95 -8.55 18.17
N PHE A 188 9.59 -9.34 19.05
CA PHE A 188 11.03 -9.33 19.27
C PHE A 188 11.81 -10.29 18.37
N LEU A 189 11.27 -11.48 18.06
CA LEU A 189 12.05 -12.55 17.41
C LEU A 189 12.68 -12.10 16.06
N PRO A 190 14.02 -11.98 15.98
CA PRO A 190 14.72 -11.36 14.87
C PRO A 190 14.97 -12.32 13.71
N THR A 191 14.66 -11.87 12.50
CA THR A 191 14.88 -12.64 11.27
C THR A 191 16.00 -12.05 10.41
N ASN A 192 17.04 -11.48 11.04
CA ASN A 192 18.25 -10.99 10.35
C ASN A 192 19.19 -12.15 9.99
N VAL A 193 20.17 -11.87 9.14
CA VAL A 193 21.14 -12.86 8.66
C VAL A 193 21.94 -13.46 9.84
N ASP A 194 22.30 -12.63 10.83
CA ASP A 194 23.12 -13.04 11.98
C ASP A 194 22.42 -14.06 12.92
N ASN A 195 21.12 -14.29 12.74
CA ASN A 195 20.33 -15.25 13.52
C ASN A 195 19.69 -16.34 12.66
N GLU A 196 20.16 -16.55 11.42
CA GLU A 196 19.60 -17.55 10.50
C GLU A 196 19.67 -18.98 11.04
N ASP A 197 20.78 -19.33 11.71
CA ASP A 197 21.06 -20.68 12.21
C ASP A 197 20.01 -21.18 13.22
N PHE A 198 19.40 -20.25 13.97
CA PHE A 198 18.35 -20.57 14.94
C PHE A 198 17.10 -21.21 14.28
N TYR A 199 16.82 -20.85 13.03
CA TYR A 199 15.60 -21.26 12.32
C TYR A 199 15.73 -22.65 11.69
N SER A 200 16.09 -23.65 12.50
CA SER A 200 16.23 -25.05 12.09
C SER A 200 14.90 -25.67 11.67
N ARG A 201 14.94 -26.84 11.01
CA ARG A 201 13.72 -27.57 10.65
C ARG A 201 12.94 -27.99 11.91
N GLU A 202 13.63 -28.35 12.98
CA GLU A 202 13.03 -28.69 14.27
C GLU A 202 12.27 -27.51 14.86
N TRP A 203 12.87 -26.31 14.87
CA TRP A 203 12.19 -25.11 15.34
C TRP A 203 10.95 -24.78 14.50
N ILE A 204 11.01 -24.98 13.18
CA ILE A 204 9.86 -24.79 12.28
C ILE A 204 8.73 -25.76 12.67
N ASN A 205 9.05 -27.04 12.87
CA ASN A 205 8.07 -28.05 13.27
C ASN A 205 7.46 -27.72 14.64
N GLU A 206 8.27 -27.29 15.60
CA GLU A 206 7.80 -26.81 16.92
C GLU A 206 6.86 -25.61 16.76
N CYS A 207 7.19 -24.65 15.90
CA CYS A 207 6.30 -23.51 15.65
C CYS A 207 4.97 -23.90 15.02
N ILE A 208 4.97 -24.92 14.15
CA ILE A 208 3.74 -25.45 13.56
C ILE A 208 2.90 -26.17 14.63
N PHE A 209 3.54 -26.98 15.47
CA PHE A 209 2.87 -27.62 16.61
C PHE A 209 2.26 -26.59 17.56
N GLN A 210 2.99 -25.52 17.89
CA GLN A 210 2.49 -24.42 18.72
C GLN A 210 1.39 -23.62 18.02
N TRP A 211 1.36 -23.57 16.69
CA TRP A 211 0.27 -22.95 15.95
C TRP A 211 -1.03 -23.75 16.16
N ASP A 212 -0.96 -25.08 16.12
CA ASP A 212 -2.14 -25.96 16.24
C ASP A 212 -2.68 -26.11 17.67
N SER A 213 -1.90 -25.69 18.66
CA SER A 213 -2.26 -25.85 20.08
C SER A 213 -3.51 -25.09 20.49
N ILE A 214 -3.83 -23.98 19.81
CA ILE A 214 -5.04 -23.18 20.05
C ILE A 214 -5.88 -23.14 18.76
N PRO A 215 -6.91 -23.99 18.65
CA PRO A 215 -7.79 -23.93 17.50
C PRO A 215 -8.61 -22.63 17.53
N ASN A 216 -9.04 -22.16 16.35
CA ASN A 216 -10.13 -21.19 16.22
C ASN A 216 -9.87 -19.81 16.85
N CYS A 217 -8.61 -19.40 16.97
CA CYS A 217 -8.24 -18.09 17.51
C CYS A 217 -7.53 -17.22 16.47
N GLN A 218 -8.24 -16.21 15.94
CA GLN A 218 -7.71 -15.26 14.94
C GLN A 218 -6.50 -14.48 15.44
N PHE A 219 -6.44 -14.16 16.74
CA PHE A 219 -5.27 -13.51 17.33
C PHE A 219 -4.04 -14.42 17.29
N TRP A 220 -4.20 -15.68 17.69
CA TRP A 220 -3.14 -16.69 17.71
C TRP A 220 -2.61 -16.95 16.30
N ASN A 221 -3.53 -17.23 15.38
CA ASN A 221 -3.27 -17.39 13.95
C ASN A 221 -2.48 -16.20 13.37
N SER A 222 -2.89 -14.97 13.73
CA SER A 222 -2.20 -13.75 13.29
C SER A 222 -0.78 -13.63 13.83
N GLN A 223 -0.47 -14.16 15.01
CA GLN A 223 0.89 -14.12 15.55
C GLN A 223 1.82 -15.05 14.76
N TRP A 224 1.44 -16.32 14.65
CA TRP A 224 2.24 -17.35 13.98
C TRP A 224 2.36 -17.13 12.49
N ALA A 225 1.26 -16.77 11.80
CA ALA A 225 1.32 -16.39 10.40
C ALA A 225 2.32 -15.24 10.17
N ALA A 226 2.34 -14.24 11.06
CA ALA A 226 3.26 -13.11 10.94
C ALA A 226 4.73 -13.50 11.16
N ILE A 227 5.01 -14.42 12.09
CA ILE A 227 6.36 -14.96 12.33
C ILE A 227 6.81 -15.77 11.11
N MET A 228 6.02 -16.76 10.70
CA MET A 228 6.31 -17.63 9.55
C MET A 228 6.53 -16.83 8.27
N ALA A 229 5.68 -15.84 8.00
CA ALA A 229 5.84 -14.98 6.83
C ALA A 229 7.14 -14.15 6.83
N ARG A 230 7.73 -13.87 8.00
CA ARG A 230 9.07 -13.23 8.06
C ARG A 230 10.18 -14.23 7.77
N VAL A 231 10.09 -15.42 8.34
CA VAL A 231 11.05 -16.52 8.17
C VAL A 231 11.12 -16.92 6.70
N ILE A 232 9.98 -17.28 6.10
CA ILE A 232 9.86 -17.63 4.66
C ILE A 232 10.47 -16.54 3.76
N LYS A 233 10.16 -15.27 4.04
CA LYS A 233 10.62 -14.16 3.23
C LYS A 233 12.14 -13.94 3.30
N ASN A 234 12.74 -14.15 4.46
CA ASN A 234 14.14 -13.81 4.69
C ASN A 234 15.09 -14.98 4.42
N TYR A 235 14.68 -16.22 4.70
CA TYR A 235 15.50 -17.43 4.52
C TYR A 235 15.06 -18.22 3.30
N LYS A 236 15.37 -17.65 2.13
CA LYS A 236 14.88 -18.15 0.85
C LYS A 236 15.38 -19.55 0.49
N PHE A 237 16.50 -20.00 1.04
CA PHE A 237 17.11 -21.29 0.70
C PHE A 237 16.53 -22.47 1.49
N LYS A 238 15.74 -22.22 2.55
CA LYS A 238 15.10 -23.30 3.29
C LYS A 238 14.03 -23.99 2.43
N ASN A 239 13.98 -25.32 2.51
CA ASN A 239 12.98 -26.13 1.83
C ASN A 239 11.65 -26.10 2.62
N TRP A 240 10.57 -25.72 1.93
CA TRP A 240 9.22 -25.64 2.47
C TRP A 240 8.24 -26.62 1.82
N GLU A 241 8.67 -27.39 0.82
CA GLU A 241 7.78 -28.20 -0.05
C GLU A 241 6.88 -29.13 0.77
N ASP A 242 7.43 -29.88 1.72
CA ASP A 242 6.66 -30.82 2.55
C ASP A 242 5.62 -30.14 3.45
N LEU A 243 5.82 -28.86 3.75
CA LEU A 243 4.96 -28.07 4.64
C LEU A 243 3.92 -27.25 3.86
N LEU A 244 3.99 -27.21 2.53
CA LEU A 244 3.03 -26.46 1.72
C LEU A 244 1.58 -26.89 1.96
N PRO A 245 1.23 -28.19 1.97
CA PRO A 245 -0.16 -28.60 2.19
C PRO A 245 -0.71 -28.09 3.54
N GLU A 246 0.11 -28.16 4.58
CA GLU A 246 -0.22 -27.71 5.93
C GLU A 246 -0.40 -26.20 6.01
N LEU A 247 0.52 -25.45 5.42
CA LEU A 247 0.50 -23.98 5.43
C LEU A 247 -0.71 -23.44 4.66
N PHE A 248 -0.97 -23.98 3.46
CA PHE A 248 -2.09 -23.53 2.63
C PHE A 248 -3.45 -23.93 3.23
N SER A 249 -3.54 -25.06 3.92
CA SER A 249 -4.74 -25.45 4.67
C SER A 249 -5.03 -24.47 5.81
N ARG A 250 -4.01 -24.04 6.58
CA ARG A 250 -4.16 -23.00 7.59
C ARG A 250 -4.55 -21.65 6.98
N PHE A 251 -3.97 -21.31 5.82
CA PHE A 251 -4.32 -20.10 5.10
C PHE A 251 -5.80 -20.07 4.72
N LEU A 252 -6.33 -21.17 4.19
CA LEU A 252 -7.76 -21.28 3.88
C LEU A 252 -8.63 -21.11 5.12
N ASN A 253 -8.33 -21.84 6.20
CA ASN A 253 -9.14 -21.84 7.42
C ASN A 253 -9.20 -20.46 8.09
N MET A 254 -8.15 -19.64 7.99
CA MET A 254 -8.12 -18.29 8.56
C MET A 254 -9.13 -17.31 7.93
N PHE A 255 -9.71 -17.61 6.76
CA PHE A 255 -10.75 -16.78 6.16
C PHE A 255 -12.16 -17.04 6.70
N GLU A 256 -12.38 -18.17 7.38
CA GLU A 256 -13.68 -18.53 7.98
C GLU A 256 -14.84 -18.44 6.97
N VAL A 257 -14.59 -18.86 5.72
CA VAL A 257 -15.60 -18.88 4.66
C VAL A 257 -16.56 -20.07 4.87
N PRO A 258 -17.87 -19.91 4.62
CA PRO A 258 -18.87 -20.96 4.87
C PRO A 258 -18.73 -22.08 3.85
N VAL A 259 -18.74 -23.32 4.31
CA VAL A 259 -18.71 -24.51 3.47
C VAL A 259 -20.07 -25.18 3.54
N ALA A 260 -20.75 -25.30 2.39
CA ALA A 260 -22.11 -25.82 2.27
C ALA A 260 -23.12 -25.05 3.15
N SER A 261 -24.02 -25.75 3.85
CA SER A 261 -25.04 -25.18 4.75
C SER A 261 -24.53 -24.83 6.15
N GLY A 262 -23.25 -25.06 6.44
CA GLY A 262 -22.62 -24.71 7.71
C GLY A 262 -22.17 -23.25 7.76
N GLY A 263 -22.33 -22.61 8.92
CA GLY A 263 -21.68 -21.31 9.18
C GLY A 263 -20.16 -21.46 9.13
N GLY A 264 -19.46 -20.58 8.42
CA GLY A 264 -17.99 -20.61 8.30
C GLY A 264 -17.24 -20.21 9.58
N SER A 265 -17.96 -19.64 10.55
CA SER A 265 -17.41 -19.29 11.86
C SER A 265 -17.42 -20.49 12.81
N TYR A 266 -16.37 -20.61 13.60
CA TYR A 266 -16.29 -21.64 14.64
C TYR A 266 -17.37 -21.43 15.73
N PRO A 267 -17.90 -22.52 16.30
CA PRO A 267 -19.02 -22.45 17.26
C PRO A 267 -18.68 -21.76 18.58
N PHE A 268 -17.39 -21.67 18.92
CA PHE A 268 -16.89 -20.92 20.07
C PHE A 268 -15.69 -20.07 19.64
N THR A 269 -15.65 -18.84 20.12
CA THR A 269 -14.46 -17.98 19.98
C THR A 269 -13.69 -18.02 21.28
N ILE A 270 -12.37 -18.24 21.20
CA ILE A 270 -11.50 -18.16 22.37
C ILE A 270 -11.26 -16.69 22.66
N ASP A 271 -11.68 -16.23 23.84
CA ASP A 271 -11.49 -14.84 24.23
C ASP A 271 -10.01 -14.54 24.47
N VAL A 272 -9.57 -13.40 23.97
CA VAL A 272 -8.18 -12.94 24.11
C VAL A 272 -8.16 -11.95 25.26
N PRO A 273 -7.28 -12.13 26.27
CA PRO A 273 -7.22 -11.24 27.41
C PRO A 273 -7.19 -9.77 26.98
N ARG A 274 -8.06 -8.94 27.58
CA ARG A 274 -8.28 -7.55 27.14
C ARG A 274 -6.98 -6.74 27.08
N ASN A 275 -6.08 -6.94 28.04
CA ASN A 275 -4.76 -6.33 28.06
C ASN A 275 -3.93 -6.77 26.86
N THR A 276 -3.80 -8.08 26.61
CA THR A 276 -3.10 -8.62 25.44
C THR A 276 -3.68 -8.10 24.12
N ARG A 277 -5.01 -8.03 23.99
CA ARG A 277 -5.67 -7.52 22.79
C ARG A 277 -5.34 -6.05 22.54
N PHE A 278 -5.29 -5.24 23.59
CA PHE A 278 -4.90 -3.83 23.52
C PHE A 278 -3.40 -3.66 23.21
N LEU A 279 -2.55 -4.51 23.78
CA LEU A 279 -1.10 -4.42 23.65
C LEU A 279 -0.63 -4.96 22.29
N PHE A 280 -1.10 -6.11 21.85
CA PHE A 280 -0.66 -6.71 20.58
C PHE A 280 -1.69 -6.52 19.47
N THR A 281 -2.24 -5.30 19.36
CA THR A 281 -3.24 -4.98 18.34
C THR A 281 -2.73 -5.32 16.94
N ASN A 282 -3.52 -6.13 16.22
CA ASN A 282 -3.27 -6.37 14.82
C ASN A 282 -3.81 -5.18 14.03
N ARG A 283 -2.95 -4.20 13.66
CA ARG A 283 -3.37 -2.99 12.92
C ARG A 283 -4.15 -3.29 11.63
N SER A 284 -3.93 -4.43 10.98
CA SER A 284 -4.68 -4.85 9.79
C SER A 284 -5.98 -5.59 10.09
N GLN A 285 -6.27 -5.93 11.36
CA GLN A 285 -7.31 -6.84 11.86
C GLN A 285 -7.29 -8.26 11.26
N THR A 286 -6.62 -8.48 10.13
CA THR A 286 -6.61 -9.73 9.37
C THR A 286 -5.19 -10.31 9.21
N PRO A 287 -5.05 -11.65 9.09
CA PRO A 287 -3.78 -12.32 8.77
C PRO A 287 -3.39 -12.21 7.28
N ALA A 288 -4.26 -11.65 6.43
CA ALA A 288 -4.10 -11.58 4.98
C ALA A 288 -2.73 -11.05 4.52
N LYS A 289 -2.17 -10.04 5.19
CA LYS A 289 -0.84 -9.50 4.88
C LYS A 289 0.29 -10.51 5.09
N ALA A 290 0.18 -11.33 6.14
CA ALA A 290 1.17 -12.35 6.44
C ALA A 290 1.05 -13.49 5.44
N MET A 291 -0.16 -13.95 5.17
CA MET A 291 -0.46 -15.01 4.20
C MET A 291 0.02 -14.65 2.80
N ALA A 292 -0.37 -13.47 2.29
CA ALA A 292 0.08 -12.98 0.99
C ALA A 292 1.61 -12.93 0.89
N LYS A 293 2.29 -12.54 1.97
CA LYS A 293 3.76 -12.53 2.00
C LYS A 293 4.34 -13.93 2.01
N SER A 294 3.76 -14.88 2.76
CA SER A 294 4.20 -16.27 2.72
C SER A 294 4.03 -16.84 1.32
N ILE A 295 2.82 -16.76 0.74
CA ILE A 295 2.50 -17.24 -0.62
C ILE A 295 3.50 -16.66 -1.62
N VAL A 296 3.60 -15.33 -1.71
CA VAL A 296 4.45 -14.66 -2.69
C VAL A 296 5.92 -15.04 -2.55
N TYR A 297 6.47 -15.31 -1.36
CA TYR A 297 7.88 -15.68 -1.18
C TYR A 297 8.13 -17.19 -1.21
N LEU A 298 7.09 -18.03 -1.16
CA LEU A 298 7.18 -19.47 -1.41
C LEU A 298 7.27 -19.79 -2.91
N LEU A 299 6.68 -18.95 -3.77
CA LEU A 299 6.76 -19.12 -5.23
C LEU A 299 8.22 -19.12 -5.71
N LYS A 300 8.63 -20.16 -6.42
CA LYS A 300 9.97 -20.30 -7.00
C LYS A 300 9.86 -21.16 -8.26
N PRO A 301 10.79 -21.01 -9.22
CA PRO A 301 10.90 -21.95 -10.32
C PRO A 301 10.97 -23.39 -9.80
N GLY A 302 10.14 -24.29 -10.35
CA GLY A 302 10.07 -25.70 -9.96
C GLY A 302 9.35 -26.04 -8.64
N SER A 303 8.89 -25.06 -7.86
CA SER A 303 8.18 -25.31 -6.59
C SER A 303 6.71 -25.68 -6.78
N LEU A 304 6.17 -26.55 -5.91
CA LEU A 304 4.73 -26.88 -5.89
C LEU A 304 3.87 -25.75 -5.30
N ALA A 305 4.48 -24.69 -4.78
CA ALA A 305 3.78 -23.57 -4.14
C ALA A 305 2.74 -22.91 -5.06
N GLN A 306 3.02 -22.82 -6.37
CA GLN A 306 2.07 -22.27 -7.34
C GLN A 306 0.83 -23.15 -7.50
N GLN A 307 0.98 -24.49 -7.48
CA GLN A 307 -0.16 -25.41 -7.56
C GLN A 307 -1.05 -25.33 -6.30
N HIS A 308 -0.44 -25.21 -5.12
CA HIS A 308 -1.16 -24.97 -3.87
C HIS A 308 -1.86 -23.62 -3.84
N PHE A 309 -1.23 -22.58 -4.41
CA PHE A 309 -1.83 -21.27 -4.57
C PHE A 309 -3.04 -21.29 -5.51
N ASP A 310 -2.96 -21.99 -6.64
CA ASP A 310 -4.09 -22.14 -7.54
C ASP A 310 -5.26 -22.86 -6.86
N LYS A 311 -4.99 -23.96 -6.13
CA LYS A 311 -6.01 -24.65 -5.31
C LYS A 311 -6.67 -23.71 -4.29
N LEU A 312 -5.88 -22.92 -3.56
CA LEU A 312 -6.40 -21.95 -2.59
C LEU A 312 -7.32 -20.92 -3.28
N VAL A 313 -6.90 -20.39 -4.42
CA VAL A 313 -7.69 -19.41 -5.17
C VAL A 313 -8.97 -20.02 -5.73
N ASN A 314 -8.92 -21.23 -6.29
CA ASN A 314 -10.12 -21.92 -6.79
C ASN A 314 -11.15 -22.16 -5.68
N LEU A 315 -10.71 -22.35 -4.42
CA LEU A 315 -11.61 -22.46 -3.27
C LEU A 315 -12.18 -21.12 -2.81
N LEU A 316 -11.46 -20.02 -3.04
CA LEU A 316 -11.83 -18.68 -2.58
C LEU A 316 -12.56 -17.82 -3.63
N GLU A 317 -12.42 -18.13 -4.93
CA GLU A 317 -12.91 -17.27 -6.02
C GLU A 317 -14.42 -17.00 -5.94
N GLN A 318 -15.22 -17.98 -5.51
CA GLN A 318 -16.66 -17.85 -5.42
C GLN A 318 -17.10 -16.77 -4.40
N TYR A 319 -16.29 -16.50 -3.38
CA TYR A 319 -16.59 -15.50 -2.34
C TYR A 319 -16.24 -14.07 -2.76
N TYR A 320 -15.58 -13.90 -3.91
CA TYR A 320 -15.40 -12.60 -4.55
C TYR A 320 -16.62 -12.18 -5.38
N HIS A 321 -17.49 -13.13 -5.73
CA HIS A 321 -18.68 -12.86 -6.53
C HIS A 321 -19.60 -11.83 -5.83
N PRO A 322 -20.22 -10.88 -6.55
CA PRO A 322 -21.01 -9.79 -5.94
C PRO A 322 -22.19 -10.25 -5.07
N SER A 323 -22.73 -11.44 -5.35
CA SER A 323 -23.83 -12.04 -4.59
C SER A 323 -23.39 -12.82 -3.35
N ASN A 324 -22.09 -13.10 -3.19
CA ASN A 324 -21.54 -13.95 -2.12
C ASN A 324 -20.73 -13.14 -1.09
N GLY A 325 -20.98 -11.82 -1.01
CA GLY A 325 -20.35 -10.95 -0.04
C GLY A 325 -20.76 -11.28 1.40
N GLY A 326 -19.85 -11.12 2.35
CA GLY A 326 -20.06 -11.43 3.76
C GLY A 326 -18.94 -10.93 4.67
N ARG A 327 -18.85 -11.48 5.89
CA ARG A 327 -17.83 -11.07 6.88
C ARG A 327 -16.39 -11.29 6.39
N TRP A 328 -16.18 -12.25 5.50
CA TRP A 328 -14.90 -12.56 4.87
C TRP A 328 -14.46 -11.54 3.82
N THR A 329 -15.39 -10.76 3.23
CA THR A 329 -15.11 -9.89 2.07
C THR A 329 -13.97 -8.91 2.33
N TYR A 330 -13.91 -8.31 3.52
CA TYR A 330 -12.79 -7.44 3.89
C TYR A 330 -11.46 -8.21 3.94
N SER A 331 -11.42 -9.38 4.58
CA SER A 331 -10.18 -10.19 4.65
C SER A 331 -9.71 -10.65 3.27
N LEU A 332 -10.64 -11.00 2.39
CA LEU A 332 -10.36 -11.36 1.00
C LEU A 332 -9.85 -10.16 0.19
N GLU A 333 -10.50 -9.00 0.26
CA GLU A 333 -9.98 -7.76 -0.34
C GLU A 333 -8.54 -7.48 0.13
N ARG A 334 -8.29 -7.54 1.45
CA ARG A 334 -6.95 -7.36 2.01
C ARG A 334 -5.96 -8.40 1.50
N LEU A 335 -6.39 -9.63 1.21
CA LEU A 335 -5.53 -10.66 0.61
C LEU A 335 -5.13 -10.25 -0.81
N LEU A 336 -6.09 -9.91 -1.67
CA LEU A 336 -5.83 -9.47 -3.04
C LEU A 336 -4.87 -8.27 -3.07
N PHE A 337 -5.17 -7.24 -2.28
CA PHE A 337 -4.32 -6.06 -2.13
C PHE A 337 -2.88 -6.45 -1.76
N HIS A 338 -2.72 -7.29 -0.73
CA HIS A 338 -1.41 -7.66 -0.24
C HIS A 338 -0.65 -8.64 -1.14
N LEU A 339 -1.34 -9.52 -1.88
CA LEU A 339 -0.75 -10.41 -2.88
C LEU A 339 -0.06 -9.57 -3.96
N VAL A 340 -0.83 -8.71 -4.63
CA VAL A 340 -0.32 -7.88 -5.74
C VAL A 340 0.75 -6.91 -5.26
N TYR A 341 0.52 -6.23 -4.13
CA TYR A 341 1.52 -5.30 -3.58
C TYR A 341 2.83 -6.01 -3.20
N THR A 342 2.75 -7.19 -2.59
CA THR A 342 3.95 -7.92 -2.16
C THR A 342 4.68 -8.53 -3.34
N PHE A 343 3.95 -9.01 -4.36
CA PHE A 343 4.49 -9.53 -5.61
C PHE A 343 5.28 -8.46 -6.36
N ARG A 344 4.66 -7.29 -6.63
CA ARG A 344 5.35 -6.13 -7.22
C ARG A 344 6.63 -5.78 -6.47
N LYS A 345 6.57 -5.76 -5.14
CA LYS A 345 7.71 -5.44 -4.28
C LYS A 345 8.81 -6.51 -4.30
N ARG A 346 8.46 -7.77 -4.53
CA ARG A 346 9.43 -8.85 -4.74
C ARG A 346 10.14 -8.65 -6.08
N LEU A 347 9.38 -8.50 -7.17
CA LEU A 347 9.92 -8.28 -8.52
C LEU A 347 10.84 -7.06 -8.57
N GLN A 348 10.45 -5.93 -7.97
CA GLN A 348 11.30 -4.74 -7.90
C GLN A 348 12.65 -5.02 -7.23
N ARG A 349 12.67 -5.81 -6.15
CA ARG A 349 13.92 -6.16 -5.45
C ARG A 349 14.80 -7.12 -6.24
N GLU A 350 14.19 -8.08 -6.92
CA GLU A 350 14.90 -9.02 -7.78
C GLU A 350 15.54 -8.28 -8.96
N LYS A 351 14.87 -7.25 -9.49
CA LYS A 351 15.42 -6.35 -10.52
C LYS A 351 16.53 -5.42 -10.00
N GLU A 352 16.38 -4.86 -8.79
CA GLU A 352 17.36 -3.91 -8.21
C GLU A 352 18.65 -4.57 -7.72
N ASN A 353 18.62 -5.86 -7.37
CA ASN A 353 19.77 -6.59 -6.80
C ASN A 353 20.08 -7.86 -7.64
N PRO A 354 20.64 -7.72 -8.85
CA PRO A 354 20.97 -8.86 -9.71
C PRO A 354 22.17 -9.68 -9.21
N ASP A 355 22.93 -9.18 -8.22
CA ASP A 355 24.23 -9.70 -7.86
C ASP A 355 24.18 -10.92 -6.94
N THR A 356 23.90 -12.12 -7.48
CA THR A 356 24.59 -13.42 -7.20
C THR A 356 24.01 -14.50 -8.14
N ASN A 357 24.83 -15.34 -8.79
CA ASN A 357 24.35 -16.43 -9.67
C ASN A 357 23.35 -17.39 -8.97
N GLU A 358 23.58 -17.75 -7.70
CA GLU A 358 22.67 -18.60 -6.90
C GLU A 358 21.32 -17.93 -6.60
N ARG A 359 21.21 -16.60 -6.70
CA ARG A 359 19.95 -15.89 -6.49
C ARG A 359 19.08 -15.87 -7.76
N ILE A 360 19.68 -16.06 -8.93
CA ILE A 360 18.98 -16.05 -10.22
C ILE A 360 18.04 -17.26 -10.32
N GLU A 361 18.45 -18.44 -9.85
CA GLU A 361 17.64 -19.66 -9.84
C GLU A 361 16.36 -19.54 -8.99
N LEU A 362 16.35 -18.66 -7.99
CA LEU A 362 15.19 -18.40 -7.12
C LEU A 362 14.33 -17.21 -7.58
N CYS A 363 14.77 -16.46 -8.58
CA CYS A 363 14.02 -15.32 -9.11
C CYS A 363 12.83 -15.79 -9.95
N LEU A 364 11.77 -14.98 -9.99
CA LEU A 364 10.60 -15.32 -10.78
C LEU A 364 10.84 -15.00 -12.26
N GLY A 365 10.77 -16.03 -13.11
CA GLY A 365 10.84 -15.90 -14.55
C GLY A 365 9.49 -15.52 -15.17
N LYS A 366 9.43 -15.48 -16.50
CA LYS A 366 8.20 -15.17 -17.24
C LYS A 366 7.09 -16.19 -16.93
N SER A 367 7.41 -17.49 -16.94
CA SER A 367 6.42 -18.54 -16.68
C SER A 367 5.80 -18.44 -15.27
N GLU A 368 6.62 -18.20 -14.24
CA GLU A 368 6.11 -18.04 -12.88
C GLU A 368 5.25 -16.78 -12.73
N ARG A 369 5.61 -15.68 -13.41
CA ARG A 369 4.82 -14.44 -13.42
C ARG A 369 3.48 -14.64 -14.13
N GLU A 370 3.47 -15.27 -15.30
CA GLU A 370 2.24 -15.61 -16.03
C GLU A 370 1.32 -16.51 -15.20
N SER A 371 1.87 -17.54 -14.56
CA SER A 371 1.09 -18.44 -13.70
C SER A 371 0.49 -17.71 -12.49
N PHE A 372 1.27 -16.88 -11.81
CA PHE A 372 0.77 -16.06 -10.70
C PHE A 372 -0.33 -15.10 -11.15
N VAL A 373 -0.12 -14.39 -12.26
CA VAL A 373 -1.09 -13.42 -12.80
C VAL A 373 -2.37 -14.12 -13.23
N SER A 374 -2.28 -15.25 -13.94
CA SER A 374 -3.43 -16.06 -14.34
C SER A 374 -4.28 -16.50 -13.15
N THR A 375 -3.65 -17.01 -12.09
CA THR A 375 -4.35 -17.38 -10.85
C THR A 375 -5.01 -16.16 -10.19
N VAL A 376 -4.30 -15.01 -10.07
CA VAL A 376 -4.88 -13.80 -9.45
C VAL A 376 -6.00 -13.19 -10.29
N LEU A 377 -5.95 -13.32 -11.63
CA LEU A 377 -7.00 -12.85 -12.53
C LEU A 377 -8.35 -13.52 -12.23
N LYS A 378 -8.39 -14.76 -11.75
CA LYS A 378 -9.64 -15.41 -11.30
C LYS A 378 -10.32 -14.61 -10.18
N LEU A 379 -9.55 -14.09 -9.22
CA LEU A 379 -10.08 -13.27 -8.12
C LEU A 379 -10.53 -11.88 -8.60
N ILE A 380 -9.72 -11.25 -9.46
CA ILE A 380 -10.03 -9.96 -10.09
C ILE A 380 -11.33 -10.06 -10.88
N ASP A 381 -11.48 -11.12 -11.67
CA ASP A 381 -12.62 -11.34 -12.54
C ASP A 381 -13.94 -11.46 -11.77
N ARG A 382 -13.93 -12.23 -10.68
CA ARG A 382 -15.10 -12.38 -9.81
C ARG A 382 -15.39 -11.13 -8.99
N GLY A 383 -14.34 -10.38 -8.60
CA GLY A 383 -14.43 -9.24 -7.69
C GLY A 383 -14.73 -7.89 -8.33
N GLN A 384 -14.51 -7.72 -9.65
CA GLN A 384 -14.62 -6.42 -10.33
C GLN A 384 -15.99 -5.76 -10.20
N TYR A 385 -17.07 -6.55 -10.09
CA TYR A 385 -18.43 -6.03 -9.94
C TYR A 385 -18.96 -6.13 -8.51
N SER A 386 -18.07 -6.26 -7.53
CA SER A 386 -18.46 -6.37 -6.13
C SER A 386 -19.31 -5.18 -5.69
N LYS A 387 -20.32 -5.44 -4.86
CA LYS A 387 -21.11 -4.40 -4.18
C LYS A 387 -20.32 -3.66 -3.09
N ASN A 388 -19.16 -4.20 -2.69
CA ASN A 388 -18.26 -3.56 -1.76
C ASN A 388 -17.28 -2.67 -2.52
N GLU A 389 -17.39 -1.35 -2.33
CA GLU A 389 -16.58 -0.37 -3.06
C GLU A 389 -15.08 -0.60 -2.87
N HIS A 390 -14.61 -0.85 -1.64
CA HIS A 390 -13.19 -1.13 -1.37
C HIS A 390 -12.66 -2.35 -2.13
N LEU A 391 -13.46 -3.42 -2.28
CA LEU A 391 -13.07 -4.57 -3.08
C LEU A 391 -12.97 -4.19 -4.56
N SER A 392 -13.97 -3.48 -5.10
CA SER A 392 -13.98 -3.05 -6.51
C SER A 392 -12.81 -2.11 -6.84
N GLU A 393 -12.48 -1.17 -5.96
CA GLU A 393 -11.32 -0.28 -6.07
C GLU A 393 -10.00 -1.05 -6.01
N THR A 394 -9.91 -2.02 -5.08
CA THR A 394 -8.73 -2.87 -4.95
C THR A 394 -8.52 -3.72 -6.20
N VAL A 395 -9.61 -4.20 -6.80
CA VAL A 395 -9.56 -4.92 -8.09
C VAL A 395 -9.03 -4.02 -9.19
N ALA A 396 -9.56 -2.81 -9.36
CA ALA A 396 -9.07 -1.86 -10.36
C ALA A 396 -7.57 -1.53 -10.17
N ALA A 397 -7.14 -1.27 -8.92
CA ALA A 397 -5.75 -1.00 -8.59
C ALA A 397 -4.83 -2.23 -8.80
N ALA A 398 -5.33 -3.43 -8.48
CA ALA A 398 -4.63 -4.68 -8.71
C ALA A 398 -4.41 -4.94 -10.21
N THR A 399 -5.46 -4.80 -11.02
CA THR A 399 -5.41 -4.92 -12.49
C THR A 399 -4.38 -3.96 -13.07
N SER A 400 -4.41 -2.69 -12.67
CA SER A 400 -3.42 -1.70 -13.11
C SER A 400 -1.99 -2.10 -12.75
N ILE A 401 -1.73 -2.55 -11.52
CA ILE A 401 -0.37 -2.99 -11.17
C ILE A 401 0.07 -4.19 -12.00
N LEU A 402 -0.80 -5.19 -12.18
CA LEU A 402 -0.48 -6.41 -12.92
C LEU A 402 -0.32 -6.15 -14.43
N SER A 403 -0.97 -5.12 -14.97
CA SER A 403 -0.80 -4.72 -16.38
C SER A 403 0.64 -4.32 -16.73
N TYR A 404 1.42 -3.81 -15.76
CA TYR A 404 2.86 -3.57 -15.93
C TYR A 404 3.72 -4.82 -15.79
N VAL A 405 3.16 -5.88 -15.21
CA VAL A 405 3.89 -7.12 -14.90
C VAL A 405 3.76 -8.12 -16.06
N GLU A 406 2.53 -8.45 -16.46
CA GLU A 406 2.24 -9.33 -17.60
C GLU A 406 1.11 -8.69 -18.46
N PRO A 407 1.44 -7.69 -19.30
CA PRO A 407 0.45 -6.97 -20.11
C PRO A 407 -0.31 -7.89 -21.08
N SER A 408 0.35 -8.92 -21.62
CA SER A 408 -0.23 -9.87 -22.57
C SER A 408 -1.43 -10.65 -22.02
N LEU A 409 -1.52 -10.84 -20.70
CA LEU A 409 -2.66 -11.50 -20.06
C LEU A 409 -3.69 -10.50 -19.54
N VAL A 410 -3.23 -9.39 -18.96
CA VAL A 410 -4.09 -8.46 -18.22
C VAL A 410 -4.80 -7.47 -19.14
N LEU A 411 -4.15 -6.98 -20.20
CA LEU A 411 -4.76 -5.99 -21.08
C LEU A 411 -5.88 -6.58 -21.94
N PRO A 412 -5.74 -7.76 -22.57
CA PRO A 412 -6.86 -8.37 -23.30
C PRO A 412 -8.06 -8.67 -22.38
N PHE A 413 -7.79 -9.12 -21.15
CA PHE A 413 -8.82 -9.29 -20.12
C PHE A 413 -9.56 -7.97 -19.84
N LEU A 414 -8.81 -6.87 -19.66
CA LEU A 414 -9.38 -5.55 -19.42
C LEU A 414 -10.24 -5.06 -20.59
N VAL A 415 -9.75 -5.24 -21.84
CA VAL A 415 -10.49 -4.89 -23.06
C VAL A 415 -11.83 -5.64 -23.09
N SER A 416 -11.80 -6.97 -22.93
CA SER A 416 -13.01 -7.80 -22.95
C SER A 416 -14.03 -7.37 -21.90
N ARG A 417 -13.58 -7.07 -20.67
CA ARG A 417 -14.48 -6.62 -19.59
C ARG A 417 -15.05 -5.24 -19.83
N PHE A 418 -14.29 -4.33 -20.42
CA PHE A 418 -14.78 -3.01 -20.79
C PHE A 418 -15.88 -3.07 -21.85
N HIS A 419 -15.69 -3.85 -22.92
CA HIS A 419 -16.72 -4.03 -23.95
C HIS A 419 -18.00 -4.65 -23.38
N MET A 420 -17.87 -5.68 -22.55
CA MET A 420 -19.03 -6.30 -21.88
C MET A 420 -19.79 -5.31 -20.99
N ALA A 421 -19.08 -4.44 -20.27
CA ALA A 421 -19.72 -3.41 -19.44
C ALA A 421 -20.44 -2.33 -20.28
N LEU A 422 -19.91 -1.99 -21.46
CA LEU A 422 -20.55 -1.05 -22.39
C LEU A 422 -21.84 -1.60 -23.00
N GLU A 423 -21.88 -2.89 -23.33
CA GLU A 423 -23.09 -3.53 -23.88
C GLU A 423 -24.22 -3.61 -22.84
N THR A 424 -23.87 -3.61 -21.55
CA THR A 424 -24.82 -3.80 -20.46
C THR A 424 -25.49 -2.47 -20.06
N MET A 425 -26.54 -2.07 -20.79
CA MET A 425 -27.22 -0.78 -20.58
C MET A 425 -27.85 -0.59 -19.18
N THR A 426 -28.13 -1.67 -18.44
CA THR A 426 -28.88 -1.63 -17.17
C THR A 426 -28.00 -1.65 -15.92
N ALA A 427 -26.69 -1.92 -16.03
CA ALA A 427 -25.80 -2.13 -14.91
C ALA A 427 -24.75 -1.01 -14.77
N THR A 428 -25.19 0.19 -14.40
CA THR A 428 -24.34 1.41 -14.33
C THR A 428 -23.09 1.24 -13.46
N HIS A 429 -23.18 0.50 -12.34
CA HIS A 429 -22.03 0.21 -11.47
C HIS A 429 -20.92 -0.59 -12.19
N GLN A 430 -21.28 -1.48 -13.12
CA GLN A 430 -20.29 -2.26 -13.87
C GLN A 430 -19.47 -1.36 -14.79
N LEU A 431 -20.13 -0.42 -15.47
CA LEU A 431 -19.47 0.56 -16.31
C LEU A 431 -18.53 1.46 -15.51
N LYS A 432 -18.95 1.96 -14.33
CA LYS A 432 -18.08 2.75 -13.42
C LYS A 432 -16.78 2.00 -13.12
N THR A 433 -16.86 0.73 -12.72
CA THR A 433 -15.67 -0.04 -12.35
C THR A 433 -14.79 -0.37 -13.56
N ALA A 434 -15.39 -0.69 -14.71
CA ALA A 434 -14.65 -0.94 -15.94
C ALA A 434 -13.89 0.31 -16.40
N VAL A 435 -14.55 1.48 -16.42
CA VAL A 435 -13.95 2.80 -16.72
C VAL A 435 -12.79 3.09 -15.76
N THR A 436 -12.97 2.87 -14.47
CA THR A 436 -11.92 3.09 -13.45
C THR A 436 -10.70 2.18 -13.69
N SER A 437 -10.94 0.92 -14.07
CA SER A 437 -9.86 -0.05 -14.36
C SER A 437 -9.06 0.34 -15.61
N VAL A 438 -9.74 0.84 -16.65
CA VAL A 438 -9.09 1.40 -17.85
C VAL A 438 -8.31 2.66 -17.49
N ALA A 439 -8.91 3.57 -16.71
CA ALA A 439 -8.25 4.79 -16.26
C ALA A 439 -6.94 4.48 -15.51
N PHE A 440 -6.93 3.51 -14.59
CA PHE A 440 -5.70 3.15 -13.86
C PHE A 440 -4.67 2.44 -14.74
N SER A 441 -5.09 1.78 -15.82
CA SER A 441 -4.23 1.04 -16.74
C SER A 441 -3.87 1.85 -18.00
N GLY A 442 -4.21 3.15 -18.04
CA GLY A 442 -4.00 3.99 -19.22
C GLY A 442 -2.55 3.96 -19.72
N ARG A 443 -1.57 4.13 -18.82
CA ARG A 443 -0.15 4.18 -19.20
C ARG A 443 0.38 2.86 -19.78
N SER A 444 -0.07 1.70 -19.28
CA SER A 444 0.31 0.41 -19.84
C SER A 444 -0.35 0.17 -21.20
N LEU A 445 -1.61 0.59 -21.37
CA LEU A 445 -2.32 0.55 -22.66
C LEU A 445 -1.58 1.39 -23.71
N PHE A 446 -1.23 2.63 -23.38
CA PHE A 446 -0.43 3.51 -24.26
C PHE A 446 0.93 2.91 -24.60
N TYR A 447 1.65 2.39 -23.61
CA TYR A 447 2.96 1.81 -23.84
C TYR A 447 2.90 0.60 -24.78
N MET A 448 1.91 -0.27 -24.64
CA MET A 448 1.74 -1.44 -25.49
C MET A 448 1.25 -1.09 -26.90
N SER A 449 0.28 -0.17 -27.03
CA SER A 449 -0.17 0.37 -28.33
C SER A 449 1.01 0.94 -29.14
N LEU A 450 1.86 1.75 -28.51
CA LEU A 450 3.05 2.32 -29.16
C LEU A 450 4.13 1.27 -29.46
N SER A 451 4.39 0.33 -28.55
CA SER A 451 5.44 -0.68 -28.74
C SER A 451 5.09 -1.68 -29.83
N ALA A 452 3.83 -2.10 -29.93
CA ALA A 452 3.36 -3.04 -30.94
C ALA A 452 3.36 -2.42 -32.35
N SER A 453 3.17 -1.10 -32.48
CA SER A 453 3.33 -0.39 -33.77
C SER A 453 4.77 -0.35 -34.32
N SER A 454 5.77 -0.67 -33.49
CA SER A 454 7.19 -0.58 -33.84
C SER A 454 7.88 -1.93 -34.11
N MET A 455 7.18 -3.05 -33.88
CA MET A 455 7.68 -4.40 -34.12
C MET A 455 6.84 -5.02 -35.24
N GLU A 456 7.44 -5.24 -36.42
CA GLU A 456 6.86 -6.04 -37.50
C GLU A 456 6.79 -7.52 -37.09
N THR A 457 5.91 -7.86 -36.16
CA THR A 457 5.55 -9.23 -35.80
C THR A 457 4.10 -9.46 -36.19
N ASP A 458 3.74 -10.69 -36.60
CA ASP A 458 2.40 -11.12 -37.06
C ASP A 458 1.22 -10.83 -36.08
N ASP A 459 1.46 -10.20 -34.93
CA ASP A 459 0.51 -9.75 -33.91
C ASP A 459 -0.08 -8.33 -34.19
N VAL A 460 -0.37 -8.00 -35.45
CA VAL A 460 -0.97 -6.70 -35.84
C VAL A 460 -2.30 -6.43 -35.12
N ASN A 461 -3.00 -7.48 -34.69
CA ASN A 461 -4.33 -7.40 -34.07
C ASN A 461 -4.35 -6.80 -32.65
N ASP A 462 -3.27 -6.95 -31.87
CA ASP A 462 -3.27 -6.52 -30.46
C ASP A 462 -3.04 -5.00 -30.31
N ALA A 463 -2.20 -4.41 -31.17
CA ALA A 463 -1.93 -2.97 -31.17
C ALA A 463 -3.19 -2.15 -31.50
N ASP A 464 -3.91 -2.61 -32.52
CA ASP A 464 -5.16 -2.02 -32.99
C ASP A 464 -6.23 -2.17 -31.91
N MET A 465 -6.35 -3.35 -31.29
CA MET A 465 -7.28 -3.60 -30.19
C MET A 465 -7.11 -2.63 -29.00
N PHE A 466 -5.88 -2.35 -28.56
CA PHE A 466 -5.67 -1.42 -27.44
C PHE A 466 -5.92 0.03 -27.81
N SER A 467 -5.59 0.41 -29.05
CA SER A 467 -5.84 1.75 -29.58
C SER A 467 -7.34 2.00 -29.74
N ASP A 468 -8.06 1.00 -30.26
CA ASP A 468 -9.52 0.99 -30.35
C ASP A 468 -10.17 1.09 -28.98
N LEU A 469 -9.67 0.35 -27.97
CA LEU A 469 -10.17 0.47 -26.60
C LEU A 469 -10.05 1.91 -26.10
N LEU A 470 -8.90 2.57 -26.28
CA LEU A 470 -8.68 3.95 -25.85
C LEU A 470 -9.64 4.92 -26.56
N MET A 471 -9.85 4.73 -27.86
CA MET A 471 -10.80 5.52 -28.65
C MET A 471 -12.25 5.34 -28.22
N ILE A 472 -12.68 4.09 -28.08
CA ILE A 472 -14.04 3.74 -27.67
C ILE A 472 -14.27 4.24 -26.24
N SER A 473 -13.27 4.12 -25.36
CA SER A 473 -13.34 4.64 -24.01
C SER A 473 -13.50 6.16 -23.99
N LEU A 474 -12.71 6.89 -24.78
CA LEU A 474 -12.75 8.35 -24.82
C LEU A 474 -14.05 8.91 -25.45
N THR A 475 -14.55 8.26 -26.50
CA THR A 475 -15.83 8.64 -27.13
C THR A 475 -17.00 8.36 -26.20
N ASN A 476 -17.05 7.18 -25.58
CA ASN A 476 -18.12 6.82 -24.64
C ASN A 476 -18.03 7.57 -23.30
N ALA A 477 -16.85 8.06 -22.91
CA ALA A 477 -16.68 8.85 -21.71
C ALA A 477 -17.63 10.07 -21.71
N LEU A 478 -17.83 10.71 -22.87
CA LEU A 478 -18.72 11.87 -22.99
C LEU A 478 -20.18 11.55 -22.63
N LEU A 479 -20.65 10.33 -22.89
CA LEU A 479 -21.98 9.85 -22.50
C LEU A 479 -22.11 9.59 -20.99
N GLY A 480 -20.97 9.55 -20.28
CA GLY A 480 -20.91 9.40 -18.83
C GLY A 480 -21.00 10.70 -18.05
N MET A 481 -20.93 11.86 -18.71
CA MET A 481 -21.07 13.17 -18.06
C MET A 481 -22.54 13.50 -17.83
N ASP A 482 -23.03 13.29 -16.60
CA ASP A 482 -24.42 13.50 -16.19
C ASP A 482 -24.48 14.16 -14.81
N ALA A 483 -25.26 15.24 -14.68
CA ALA A 483 -25.45 15.95 -13.41
C ALA A 483 -26.17 15.07 -12.37
N ASN A 484 -26.95 14.09 -12.82
CA ASN A 484 -27.75 13.23 -11.96
C ASN A 484 -27.01 11.97 -11.48
N ASP A 485 -25.81 11.69 -12.01
CA ASP A 485 -24.99 10.54 -11.62
C ASP A 485 -23.56 10.99 -11.27
N PRO A 486 -23.35 11.59 -10.08
CA PRO A 486 -22.04 12.07 -9.64
C PRO A 486 -20.94 10.99 -9.71
N PRO A 487 -21.15 9.75 -9.22
CA PRO A 487 -20.12 8.71 -9.28
C PRO A 487 -19.68 8.37 -10.71
N LYS A 488 -20.62 8.32 -11.66
CA LYS A 488 -20.32 8.07 -13.08
C LYS A 488 -19.55 9.23 -13.70
N THR A 489 -19.99 10.47 -13.45
CA THR A 489 -19.32 11.68 -13.95
C THR A 489 -17.89 11.78 -13.45
N LEU A 490 -17.63 11.53 -12.16
CA LEU A 490 -16.29 11.56 -11.59
C LEU A 490 -15.37 10.47 -12.17
N ALA A 491 -15.89 9.26 -12.39
CA ALA A 491 -15.14 8.17 -13.04
C ALA A 491 -14.79 8.51 -14.50
N THR A 492 -15.73 9.11 -15.24
CA THR A 492 -15.50 9.64 -16.59
C THR A 492 -14.41 10.70 -16.60
N MET A 493 -14.47 11.69 -15.70
CA MET A 493 -13.44 12.74 -15.64
C MET A 493 -12.06 12.18 -15.30
N GLN A 494 -12.01 11.19 -14.40
CA GLN A 494 -10.78 10.46 -14.08
C GLN A 494 -10.21 9.70 -15.28
N LEU A 495 -11.05 9.07 -16.09
CA LEU A 495 -10.65 8.41 -17.33
C LEU A 495 -10.04 9.42 -18.31
N ILE A 496 -10.73 10.52 -18.58
CA ILE A 496 -10.27 11.58 -19.48
C ILE A 496 -8.92 12.15 -19.00
N ALA A 497 -8.82 12.50 -17.71
CA ALA A 497 -7.58 12.98 -17.11
C ALA A 497 -6.43 11.98 -17.26
N SER A 498 -6.71 10.69 -17.00
CA SER A 498 -5.70 9.64 -17.11
C SER A 498 -5.21 9.48 -18.55
N ILE A 499 -6.11 9.43 -19.51
CA ILE A 499 -5.78 9.33 -20.94
C ILE A 499 -4.84 10.48 -21.33
N PHE A 500 -5.24 11.73 -21.10
CA PHE A 500 -4.43 12.88 -21.51
C PHE A 500 -3.15 13.08 -20.70
N SER A 501 -3.09 12.61 -19.46
CA SER A 501 -1.87 12.66 -18.65
C SER A 501 -0.70 11.87 -19.25
N ASN A 502 -1.01 10.86 -20.08
CA ASN A 502 -0.03 10.03 -20.75
C ASN A 502 0.48 10.62 -22.08
N MET A 503 -0.08 11.75 -22.53
CA MET A 503 0.27 12.39 -23.80
C MET A 503 1.17 13.60 -23.58
N ARG A 504 2.00 13.94 -24.58
CA ARG A 504 2.89 15.10 -24.53
C ARG A 504 2.16 16.39 -24.93
N THR A 505 1.52 16.36 -26.08
CA THR A 505 0.78 17.44 -26.74
C THR A 505 -0.46 16.85 -27.38
N LEU A 506 -1.55 17.62 -27.39
CA LEU A 506 -2.81 17.30 -28.04
C LEU A 506 -2.93 18.25 -29.24
N ASP A 507 -2.69 17.73 -30.44
CA ASP A 507 -2.71 18.48 -31.68
C ASP A 507 -3.49 17.72 -32.77
N ASP A 508 -3.85 18.45 -33.83
CA ASP A 508 -4.46 17.88 -35.03
C ASP A 508 -3.38 17.33 -35.99
N SER A 509 -2.26 16.81 -35.47
CA SER A 509 -1.24 16.13 -36.28
C SER A 509 -1.18 14.65 -35.94
N ASP A 510 -0.55 13.82 -36.78
CA ASP A 510 -0.47 12.35 -36.65
C ASP A 510 0.17 11.82 -35.34
N ASN A 511 0.40 12.68 -34.34
CA ASN A 511 0.93 12.34 -33.02
C ASN A 511 -0.07 11.62 -32.11
N LEU A 512 -1.37 11.67 -32.41
CA LEU A 512 -2.41 10.88 -31.73
C LEU A 512 -2.52 9.51 -32.41
N SER A 513 -1.64 8.57 -32.08
CA SER A 513 -1.58 7.24 -32.73
C SER A 513 -2.88 6.43 -32.67
N PHE A 514 -3.76 6.73 -31.71
CA PHE A 514 -5.07 6.07 -31.56
C PHE A 514 -6.22 6.90 -32.13
N MET A 515 -6.06 8.21 -32.40
CA MET A 515 -7.15 9.10 -32.82
C MET A 515 -6.75 9.96 -34.02
N PRO A 516 -7.46 9.86 -35.17
CA PRO A 516 -7.24 10.76 -36.29
C PRO A 516 -7.37 12.24 -35.88
N ALA A 517 -6.45 13.07 -36.37
CA ALA A 517 -6.36 14.51 -36.11
C ALA A 517 -7.70 15.25 -36.20
N GLU A 518 -8.44 15.06 -37.30
CA GLU A 518 -9.72 15.74 -37.57
C GLU A 518 -10.79 15.40 -36.54
N ARG A 519 -10.72 14.22 -35.91
CA ARG A 519 -11.69 13.79 -34.89
C ARG A 519 -11.45 14.45 -33.54
N PHE A 520 -10.23 14.89 -33.22
CA PHE A 520 -9.94 15.42 -31.89
C PHE A 520 -10.51 16.82 -31.67
N SER A 521 -10.40 17.69 -32.68
CA SER A 521 -11.05 19.02 -32.63
C SER A 521 -12.56 18.90 -32.46
N GLU A 522 -13.20 17.96 -33.17
CA GLU A 522 -14.63 17.66 -33.03
C GLU A 522 -14.97 17.11 -31.64
N TRP A 523 -14.18 16.16 -31.14
CA TRP A 523 -14.35 15.61 -29.80
C TRP A 523 -14.18 16.68 -28.72
N LEU A 524 -13.20 17.57 -28.84
CA LEU A 524 -12.98 18.67 -27.90
C LEU A 524 -14.18 19.63 -27.90
N ASP A 525 -14.74 19.90 -29.08
CA ASP A 525 -15.93 20.73 -29.23
C ASP A 525 -17.15 20.09 -28.54
N GLU A 526 -17.37 18.79 -28.76
CA GLU A 526 -18.44 18.02 -28.13
C GLU A 526 -18.26 17.91 -26.61
N PHE A 527 -17.04 17.63 -26.15
CA PHE A 527 -16.67 17.60 -24.74
C PHE A 527 -17.04 18.92 -24.04
N LEU A 528 -16.66 20.06 -24.62
CA LEU A 528 -17.00 21.37 -24.06
C LEU A 528 -18.52 21.60 -24.05
N CYS A 529 -19.25 21.21 -25.10
CA CYS A 529 -20.71 21.28 -25.11
C CYS A 529 -21.33 20.46 -23.96
N ARG A 530 -20.87 19.22 -23.77
CA ARG A 530 -21.34 18.33 -22.69
C ARG A 530 -21.00 18.88 -21.32
N LEU A 531 -19.79 19.39 -21.15
CA LEU A 531 -19.37 20.03 -19.90
C LEU A 531 -20.23 21.27 -19.59
N PHE A 532 -20.48 22.13 -20.56
CA PHE A 532 -21.34 23.30 -20.37
C PHE A 532 -22.77 22.92 -20.03
N SER A 533 -23.31 21.89 -20.70
CA SER A 533 -24.61 21.32 -20.35
C SER A 533 -24.61 20.78 -18.93
N LEU A 534 -23.58 20.04 -18.53
CA LEU A 534 -23.44 19.55 -17.15
C LEU A 534 -23.49 20.71 -16.16
N LEU A 535 -22.64 21.73 -16.33
CA LEU A 535 -22.56 22.90 -15.44
C LEU A 535 -23.88 23.67 -15.32
N GLN A 536 -24.66 23.76 -16.41
CA GLN A 536 -25.98 24.42 -16.39
C GLN A 536 -27.02 23.66 -15.55
N HIS A 537 -26.88 22.35 -15.41
CA HIS A 537 -27.82 21.49 -14.68
C HIS A 537 -27.29 21.05 -13.31
N LEU A 538 -26.12 21.55 -12.88
CA LEU A 538 -25.61 21.27 -11.55
C LEU A 538 -26.37 22.07 -10.50
N GLU A 539 -26.74 21.38 -9.43
CA GLU A 539 -27.26 21.99 -8.22
C GLU A 539 -26.15 22.06 -7.16
N PRO A 540 -26.12 23.12 -6.33
CA PRO A 540 -25.14 23.22 -5.26
C PRO A 540 -25.38 22.12 -4.22
N SER A 541 -24.31 21.56 -3.66
CA SER A 541 -24.38 20.48 -2.67
C SER A 541 -25.20 20.83 -1.42
N SER A 542 -25.37 22.13 -1.11
CA SER A 542 -26.22 22.63 -0.03
C SER A 542 -27.71 22.34 -0.22
N VAL A 543 -28.16 22.04 -1.44
CA VAL A 543 -29.57 21.70 -1.74
C VAL A 543 -29.82 20.20 -1.53
N LEU A 544 -28.79 19.36 -1.69
CA LEU A 544 -28.87 17.90 -1.55
C LEU A 544 -28.68 17.44 -0.09
N ASN A 545 -27.92 18.19 0.71
CA ASN A 545 -27.77 17.95 2.14
C ASN A 545 -28.78 18.82 2.91
N GLU A 546 -29.71 18.22 3.65
CA GLU A 546 -30.74 18.90 4.48
C GLU A 546 -30.16 19.73 5.67
N ASP A 547 -28.94 20.28 5.56
CA ASP A 547 -28.35 21.15 6.56
C ASP A 547 -28.53 22.63 6.18
N VAL A 548 -29.42 23.30 6.89
CA VAL A 548 -29.88 24.69 6.72
C VAL A 548 -28.76 25.77 6.87
N HIS A 549 -27.50 25.36 7.02
CA HIS A 549 -26.37 26.25 7.34
C HIS A 549 -25.16 26.17 6.40
N SER A 550 -25.27 25.50 5.26
CA SER A 550 -24.21 25.54 4.24
C SER A 550 -24.25 26.88 3.48
N PRO A 551 -23.12 27.61 3.33
CA PRO A 551 -23.10 28.87 2.59
C PRO A 551 -23.47 28.62 1.12
N ALA A 552 -24.15 29.57 0.47
CA ALA A 552 -24.52 29.53 -0.95
C ALA A 552 -23.31 29.48 -1.93
N THR A 553 -22.10 29.38 -1.40
CA THR A 553 -20.83 29.19 -2.11
C THR A 553 -20.27 27.77 -1.93
N SER A 554 -21.04 26.82 -1.39
CA SER A 554 -20.66 25.40 -1.40
C SER A 554 -20.51 24.96 -2.85
N GLY A 555 -19.35 24.37 -3.19
CA GLY A 555 -19.12 23.85 -4.54
C GLY A 555 -20.08 22.70 -4.85
N THR A 556 -20.09 22.24 -6.10
CA THR A 556 -20.83 21.03 -6.46
C THR A 556 -20.02 19.78 -6.11
N PHE A 557 -20.59 18.60 -6.35
CA PHE A 557 -19.85 17.33 -6.25
C PHE A 557 -18.56 17.31 -7.09
N LEU A 558 -18.47 18.12 -8.16
CA LEU A 558 -17.26 18.23 -8.98
C LEU A 558 -16.08 18.83 -8.23
N VAL A 559 -16.34 19.65 -7.22
CA VAL A 559 -15.33 20.35 -6.41
C VAL A 559 -15.15 19.66 -5.06
N GLU A 560 -16.25 19.18 -4.45
CA GLU A 560 -16.24 18.63 -3.10
C GLU A 560 -15.76 17.17 -3.04
N ASP A 561 -16.16 16.33 -4.01
CA ASP A 561 -15.87 14.88 -3.98
C ASP A 561 -14.51 14.49 -4.58
N GLY A 562 -13.70 15.47 -4.99
CA GLY A 562 -12.29 15.27 -5.25
C GLY A 562 -11.68 16.17 -6.33
N PRO A 563 -10.37 16.02 -6.61
CA PRO A 563 -9.65 16.89 -7.50
C PRO A 563 -9.85 16.56 -9.00
N GLN A 564 -10.66 15.55 -9.34
CA GLN A 564 -10.75 14.97 -10.68
C GLN A 564 -11.14 16.00 -11.74
N TYR A 565 -12.11 16.87 -11.42
CA TYR A 565 -12.60 17.90 -12.34
C TYR A 565 -11.50 18.90 -12.72
N PHE A 566 -10.90 19.57 -11.72
CA PHE A 566 -9.85 20.56 -11.97
C PHE A 566 -8.59 19.92 -12.57
N CYS A 567 -8.17 18.75 -12.07
CA CYS A 567 -7.01 18.05 -12.63
C CYS A 567 -7.23 17.68 -14.10
N MET A 568 -8.43 17.20 -14.44
CA MET A 568 -8.78 16.86 -15.82
C MET A 568 -8.68 18.10 -16.74
N LEU A 569 -9.27 19.23 -16.33
CA LEU A 569 -9.20 20.47 -17.12
C LEU A 569 -7.77 21.00 -17.23
N GLU A 570 -7.03 21.04 -16.13
CA GLU A 570 -5.66 21.56 -16.11
C GLU A 570 -4.73 20.73 -17.01
N ILE A 571 -4.89 19.40 -16.98
CA ILE A 571 -4.16 18.49 -17.88
C ILE A 571 -4.61 18.66 -19.32
N LEU A 572 -5.92 18.69 -19.59
CA LEU A 572 -6.45 18.85 -20.95
C LEU A 572 -5.97 20.17 -21.57
N PHE A 573 -6.31 21.30 -20.95
CA PHE A 573 -5.96 22.63 -21.46
C PHE A 573 -4.45 22.87 -21.49
N GLY A 574 -3.70 22.37 -20.51
CA GLY A 574 -2.25 22.50 -20.46
C GLY A 574 -1.52 21.72 -21.58
N ARG A 575 -2.21 20.79 -22.24
CA ARG A 575 -1.64 19.94 -23.30
C ARG A 575 -2.15 20.29 -24.70
N LEU A 576 -3.20 21.10 -24.83
CA LEU A 576 -3.70 21.55 -26.12
C LEU A 576 -2.63 22.32 -26.91
N SER A 577 -2.62 22.09 -28.22
CA SER A 577 -1.91 22.94 -29.17
C SER A 577 -2.45 24.38 -29.12
N ARG A 578 -1.65 25.35 -29.60
CA ARG A 578 -2.05 26.76 -29.56
C ARG A 578 -3.34 27.04 -30.34
N SER A 579 -3.59 26.33 -31.44
CA SER A 579 -4.83 26.47 -32.23
C SER A 579 -6.04 25.97 -31.45
N LEU A 580 -5.98 24.74 -30.94
CA LEU A 580 -7.07 24.12 -30.18
C LEU A 580 -7.33 24.83 -28.86
N TYR A 581 -6.29 25.29 -28.17
CA TYR A 581 -6.42 26.10 -26.96
C TYR A 581 -7.18 27.40 -27.23
N ASN A 582 -6.86 28.10 -28.32
CA ASN A 582 -7.57 29.32 -28.71
C ASN A 582 -9.03 29.04 -29.08
N GLN A 583 -9.33 27.91 -29.73
CA GLN A 583 -10.70 27.48 -30.01
C GLN A 583 -11.47 27.20 -28.72
N ALA A 584 -10.91 26.40 -27.81
CA ALA A 584 -11.51 26.06 -26.54
C ALA A 584 -11.79 27.30 -25.67
N ILE A 585 -10.80 28.20 -25.52
CA ILE A 585 -10.95 29.44 -24.75
C ILE A 585 -12.01 30.38 -25.35
N LYS A 586 -12.11 30.49 -26.67
CA LYS A 586 -13.20 31.28 -27.29
C LYS A 586 -14.56 30.72 -26.92
N LYS A 587 -14.70 29.40 -26.90
CA LYS A 587 -15.95 28.71 -26.54
C LYS A 587 -16.30 28.88 -25.06
N VAL A 588 -15.32 28.68 -24.17
CA VAL A 588 -15.45 28.94 -22.72
C VAL A 588 -15.82 30.40 -22.46
N SER A 589 -15.12 31.36 -23.10
CA SER A 589 -15.42 32.78 -22.94
C SER A 589 -16.83 33.14 -23.43
N LYS A 590 -17.30 32.52 -24.51
CA LYS A 590 -18.67 32.70 -24.99
C LYS A 590 -19.67 32.18 -23.94
N PHE A 591 -19.46 30.95 -23.47
CA PHE A 591 -20.35 30.31 -22.49
C PHE A 591 -20.49 31.11 -21.20
N VAL A 592 -19.37 31.53 -20.60
CA VAL A 592 -19.35 32.32 -19.35
C VAL A 592 -20.01 33.68 -19.52
N LYS A 593 -19.93 34.30 -20.71
CA LYS A 593 -20.56 35.61 -20.97
C LYS A 593 -22.06 35.52 -21.23
N THR A 594 -22.56 34.38 -21.70
CA THR A 594 -23.96 34.23 -22.14
C THR A 594 -24.84 33.47 -21.16
N ASN A 595 -24.27 32.81 -20.15
CA ASN A 595 -25.00 31.96 -19.21
C ASN A 595 -24.76 32.40 -17.77
N ILE A 596 -25.74 32.16 -16.92
CA ILE A 596 -25.64 32.34 -15.47
C ILE A 596 -25.69 30.94 -14.85
N LEU A 597 -24.74 30.62 -13.96
CA LEU A 597 -24.59 29.31 -13.34
C LEU A 597 -24.83 29.42 -11.83
N PRO A 598 -26.08 29.54 -11.39
CA PRO A 598 -26.38 29.76 -9.97
C PRO A 598 -25.94 28.59 -9.08
N GLY A 599 -25.90 27.37 -9.62
CA GLY A 599 -25.51 26.15 -8.89
C GLY A 599 -24.04 25.75 -9.03
N ALA A 600 -23.31 26.34 -9.97
CA ALA A 600 -21.91 26.00 -10.28
C ALA A 600 -21.05 27.27 -10.37
N ILE A 601 -21.11 28.11 -9.32
CA ILE A 601 -20.42 29.41 -9.27
C ILE A 601 -18.90 29.22 -9.05
N ALA A 602 -18.51 28.13 -8.38
CA ALA A 602 -17.12 27.87 -8.02
C ALA A 602 -16.31 27.23 -9.16
N GLU A 603 -17.01 26.49 -10.02
CA GLU A 603 -16.53 25.85 -11.26
C GLU A 603 -16.34 26.87 -12.39
#